data_AF-A0A812K721-F1
#
_entry.id   AF-A0A812K721-F1
#
_cell.length_a   1.000
_cell.length_b   1.000
_cell.length_c   1.000
_cell.angle_alpha   90.00
_cell.angle_beta   90.00
_cell.angle_gamma   90.00
#
_symmetry.space_group_name_H-M   'P 1'
#
loop_
_entity.id
_entity.type
_entity.pdbx_description
1 polymer ?
#
loop_
_entity_poly.entity_id
_entity_poly.type
_entity_poly.pdbx_seq_one_letter_code
_entity_poly.pdbx_strand_id
1 'polypeptide(L)'
;ALTSAEFPLAQRYVDVLLMMTLMFVMIAVDYKSMYTIGSEIMMFFYSLYVYFIDKYFFLRINRQTYYVSSKLDLTVHYLFAVPMFLLAWFPIQLLDASLPSGWGRYAAMAGAMLLFLATAHICECCNHPQRELSDVPYVEVASITACNYFNTNHAHVLRTLHFPSIVVPPVYPHLPGKEYLHGGQFADHDDSVHLRETLMLLAKSPFSELDALGNPQDLT
;
A
#
# COMPACT_ATOMS: atom_id res chain seq x y z
N ALA A 1 -25.07 -1.32 -8.25
CA ALA A 1 -23.84 -1.06 -7.48
C ALA A 1 -22.65 -1.28 -8.41
N LEU A 2 -21.93 -0.21 -8.78
CA LEU A 2 -20.66 -0.31 -9.50
C LEU A 2 -19.57 -0.44 -8.42
N THR A 3 -19.04 -1.65 -8.23
CA THR A 3 -17.91 -1.88 -7.34
C THR A 3 -16.72 -1.06 -7.86
N SER A 4 -16.08 -0.27 -6.99
CA SER A 4 -14.87 0.48 -7.36
C SER A 4 -13.80 -0.49 -7.85
N ALA A 5 -13.06 -0.12 -8.90
CA ALA A 5 -11.97 -0.94 -9.41
C ALA A 5 -10.93 -1.19 -8.30
N GLU A 6 -10.57 -2.46 -8.12
CA GLU A 6 -9.53 -2.87 -7.19
C GLU A 6 -8.14 -2.55 -7.77
N PHE A 7 -7.18 -2.22 -6.90
CA PHE A 7 -5.80 -2.06 -7.35
C PHE A 7 -5.25 -3.42 -7.81
N PRO A 8 -4.76 -3.56 -9.06
CA PRO A 8 -4.38 -4.85 -9.63
C PRO A 8 -2.98 -5.30 -9.15
N LEU A 9 -2.84 -5.51 -7.83
CA LEU A 9 -1.58 -5.82 -7.15
C LEU A 9 -0.90 -7.07 -7.74
N ALA A 10 -1.64 -8.17 -7.89
CA ALA A 10 -1.09 -9.43 -8.40
C ALA A 10 -0.54 -9.28 -9.83
N GLN A 11 -1.26 -8.56 -10.68
CA GLN A 11 -0.80 -8.26 -12.04
C GLN A 11 0.51 -7.46 -12.01
N ARG A 12 0.59 -6.42 -11.16
CA ARG A 12 1.83 -5.64 -11.01
C ARG A 12 3.02 -6.48 -10.57
N TYR A 13 2.83 -7.41 -9.62
CA TYR A 13 3.90 -8.32 -9.21
C TYR A 13 4.39 -9.21 -10.37
N VAL A 14 3.46 -9.80 -11.12
CA VAL A 14 3.79 -10.66 -12.26
C VAL A 14 4.50 -9.87 -13.36
N ASP A 15 4.02 -8.67 -13.67
CA ASP A 15 4.63 -7.79 -14.66
C ASP A 15 6.07 -7.42 -14.27
N VAL A 16 6.30 -7.01 -13.02
CA VAL A 16 7.64 -6.68 -12.51
C VAL A 16 8.56 -7.89 -12.55
N LEU A 17 8.06 -9.06 -12.11
CA LEU A 17 8.81 -10.31 -12.15
C LEU A 17 9.21 -10.70 -13.58
N LEU A 18 8.29 -10.58 -14.53
CA LEU A 18 8.55 -10.86 -15.94
C LEU A 18 9.62 -9.92 -16.51
N MET A 19 9.50 -8.62 -16.23
CA MET A 19 10.48 -7.63 -16.68
C MET A 19 11.87 -7.86 -16.07
N MET A 20 11.94 -8.20 -14.77
CA MET A 20 13.20 -8.58 -14.13
C MET A 20 13.79 -9.85 -14.73
N THR A 21 12.96 -10.84 -15.05
CA THR A 21 13.41 -12.08 -15.70
C THR A 21 13.99 -11.79 -17.07
N LEU A 22 13.31 -10.98 -17.88
CA LEU A 22 13.81 -10.54 -19.20
C LEU A 22 15.15 -9.81 -19.08
N MET A 23 15.27 -8.89 -18.12
CA MET A 23 16.53 -8.18 -17.85
C MET A 23 17.67 -9.14 -17.56
N PHE A 24 17.45 -10.09 -16.64
CA PHE A 24 18.48 -11.06 -16.30
C PHE A 24 18.82 -12.03 -17.42
N VAL A 25 17.85 -12.39 -18.28
CA VAL A 25 18.15 -13.11 -19.53
C VAL A 25 19.06 -12.29 -20.44
N MET A 26 18.79 -10.98 -20.61
CA MET A 26 19.63 -10.11 -21.44
C MET A 26 21.06 -9.99 -20.90
N ILE A 27 21.22 -9.80 -19.58
CA ILE A 27 22.54 -9.81 -18.92
C ILE A 27 23.24 -11.16 -19.14
N ALA A 28 22.51 -12.26 -18.93
CA ALA A 28 23.04 -13.62 -19.06
C ALA A 28 23.52 -13.95 -20.48
N VAL A 29 22.86 -13.41 -21.51
CA VAL A 29 23.19 -13.64 -22.92
C VAL A 29 24.34 -12.73 -23.37
N ASP A 30 24.22 -11.42 -23.17
CA ASP A 30 25.23 -10.46 -23.60
C ASP A 30 25.23 -9.20 -22.73
N TYR A 31 25.98 -9.26 -21.63
CA TYR A 31 26.15 -8.13 -20.71
C TYR A 31 26.99 -6.98 -21.29
N LYS A 32 27.76 -7.18 -22.37
CA LYS A 32 28.64 -6.16 -22.95
C LYS A 32 27.92 -5.33 -24.02
N SER A 33 26.81 -5.85 -24.55
CA SER A 33 26.01 -5.15 -25.53
C SER A 33 25.51 -3.81 -25.01
N MET A 34 25.70 -2.77 -25.81
CA MET A 34 25.12 -1.44 -25.55
C MET A 34 23.59 -1.49 -25.46
N TYR A 35 22.95 -2.45 -26.15
CA TYR A 35 21.51 -2.67 -26.05
C TYR A 35 21.10 -3.15 -24.65
N THR A 36 21.88 -4.04 -24.04
CA THR A 36 21.64 -4.53 -22.67
C THR A 36 21.77 -3.40 -21.66
N ILE A 37 22.88 -2.64 -21.73
CA ILE A 37 23.09 -1.47 -20.85
C ILE A 37 21.98 -0.42 -21.05
N GLY A 38 21.61 -0.13 -22.29
CA GLY A 38 20.51 0.79 -22.59
C GLY A 38 19.17 0.32 -22.04
N SER A 39 18.88 -0.99 -22.13
CA SER A 39 17.66 -1.59 -21.60
C SER A 39 17.58 -1.52 -20.07
N GLU A 40 18.68 -1.72 -19.35
CA GLU A 40 18.76 -1.56 -17.89
C GLU A 40 18.43 -0.13 -17.46
N ILE A 41 19.01 0.86 -18.14
CA ILE A 41 18.76 2.27 -17.87
C ILE A 41 17.28 2.62 -18.12
N MET A 42 16.72 2.16 -19.24
CA MET A 42 15.31 2.37 -19.56
C MET A 42 14.39 1.68 -18.55
N MET A 43 14.72 0.47 -18.12
CA MET A 43 13.95 -0.27 -17.12
C MET A 43 13.99 0.42 -15.75
N PHE A 44 15.13 1.00 -15.38
CA PHE A 44 15.24 1.82 -14.17
C PHE A 44 14.28 3.02 -14.21
N PHE A 45 14.27 3.78 -15.32
CA PHE A 45 13.33 4.90 -15.49
C PHE A 45 11.87 4.44 -15.52
N TYR A 46 11.58 3.32 -16.20
CA TYR A 46 10.25 2.73 -16.21
C TYR A 46 9.79 2.33 -14.81
N SER A 47 10.67 1.72 -14.01
CA SER A 47 10.38 1.33 -12.63
C SER A 47 10.07 2.53 -11.74
N LEU A 48 10.85 3.62 -11.88
CA LEU A 48 10.55 4.89 -11.19
C LEU A 48 9.20 5.46 -11.60
N TYR A 49 8.94 5.49 -12.91
CA TYR A 49 7.67 5.98 -13.45
C TYR A 49 6.48 5.18 -12.91
N VAL A 50 6.54 3.84 -13.00
CA VAL A 50 5.48 2.95 -12.48
C VAL A 50 5.31 3.13 -10.98
N TYR A 51 6.39 3.23 -10.21
CA TYR A 51 6.32 3.48 -8.77
C TYR A 51 5.54 4.76 -8.44
N PHE A 52 5.83 5.87 -9.11
CA PHE A 52 5.12 7.13 -8.86
C PHE A 52 3.67 7.09 -9.32
N ILE A 53 3.39 6.48 -10.47
CA ILE A 53 2.02 6.34 -11.00
C ILE A 53 1.19 5.41 -10.12
N ASP A 54 1.71 4.25 -9.74
CA ASP A 54 1.01 3.31 -8.86
C ASP A 54 0.83 3.91 -7.48
N LYS A 55 1.83 4.62 -6.94
CA LYS A 55 1.67 5.39 -5.70
C LYS A 55 0.57 6.44 -5.83
N TYR A 56 0.51 7.17 -6.93
CA TYR A 56 -0.55 8.15 -7.18
C TYR A 56 -1.93 7.49 -7.26
N PHE A 57 -2.08 6.44 -8.06
CA PHE A 57 -3.35 5.72 -8.21
C PHE A 57 -3.79 5.05 -6.91
N PHE A 58 -2.85 4.43 -6.21
CA PHE A 58 -3.08 3.88 -4.89
C PHE A 58 -3.57 4.96 -3.92
N LEU A 59 -2.92 6.12 -3.86
CA LEU A 59 -3.25 7.20 -2.92
C LEU A 59 -4.39 8.12 -3.34
N ARG A 60 -4.90 8.07 -4.57
CA ARG A 60 -5.93 9.02 -5.05
C ARG A 60 -7.16 8.36 -5.63
N ILE A 61 -7.02 7.23 -6.31
CA ILE A 61 -8.11 6.59 -7.06
C ILE A 61 -8.67 5.38 -6.30
N ASN A 62 -7.79 4.48 -5.84
CA ASN A 62 -8.22 3.22 -5.24
C ASN A 62 -8.61 3.41 -3.77
N ARG A 63 -9.93 3.46 -3.52
CA ARG A 63 -10.52 3.56 -2.17
C ARG A 63 -10.44 2.22 -1.41
N GLN A 64 -10.74 1.11 -2.09
CA GLN A 64 -10.74 -0.22 -1.51
C GLN A 64 -9.43 -0.93 -1.80
N THR A 65 -8.75 -1.37 -0.74
CA THR A 65 -7.53 -2.18 -0.83
C THR A 65 -7.60 -3.27 0.22
N TYR A 66 -7.55 -4.52 -0.21
CA TYR A 66 -7.47 -5.68 0.68
C TYR A 66 -6.02 -5.87 1.13
N TYR A 67 -5.86 -6.42 2.34
CA TYR A 67 -4.53 -6.81 2.82
C TYR A 67 -3.94 -7.87 1.89
N VAL A 68 -2.65 -7.71 1.59
CA VAL A 68 -1.91 -8.72 0.83
C VAL A 68 -1.92 -10.00 1.65
N SER A 69 -2.47 -11.07 1.08
CA SER A 69 -2.38 -12.39 1.70
C SER A 69 -0.90 -12.78 1.79
N SER A 70 -0.44 -13.27 2.93
CA SER A 70 0.92 -13.80 3.09
C SER A 70 1.27 -14.87 2.06
N LYS A 71 0.25 -15.57 1.51
CA LYS A 71 0.42 -16.54 0.42
C LYS A 71 0.90 -15.89 -0.88
N LEU A 72 0.51 -14.65 -1.17
CA LEU A 72 0.96 -13.93 -2.35
C LEU A 72 2.44 -13.58 -2.22
N ASP A 73 2.86 -13.05 -1.08
CA ASP A 73 4.27 -12.75 -0.80
C ASP A 73 5.14 -14.01 -0.88
N LEU A 74 4.65 -15.13 -0.34
CA LEU A 74 5.34 -16.42 -0.43
C LEU A 74 5.47 -16.89 -1.88
N THR A 75 4.38 -16.81 -2.65
CA THR A 75 4.37 -17.19 -4.07
C THR A 75 5.37 -16.34 -4.85
N VAL A 76 5.39 -15.03 -4.62
CA VAL A 76 6.34 -14.11 -5.26
C VAL A 76 7.77 -14.44 -4.87
N HIS A 77 8.07 -14.76 -3.61
CA HIS A 77 9.40 -15.19 -3.18
C HIS A 77 9.89 -16.43 -3.92
N TYR A 78 9.04 -17.45 -4.07
CA TYR A 78 9.37 -18.66 -4.81
C TYR A 78 9.55 -18.39 -6.31
N LEU A 79 8.67 -17.56 -6.89
CA LEU A 79 8.79 -17.17 -8.29
C LEU A 79 10.06 -16.35 -8.57
N PHE A 80 10.55 -15.59 -7.58
CA PHE A 80 11.80 -14.84 -7.65
C PHE A 80 13.04 -15.73 -7.75
N ALA A 81 12.93 -17.03 -7.47
CA ALA A 81 14.01 -17.99 -7.66
C ALA A 81 14.50 -18.03 -9.12
N VAL A 82 13.57 -17.94 -10.07
CA VAL A 82 13.88 -18.02 -11.51
C VAL A 82 14.78 -16.87 -11.97
N PRO A 83 14.43 -15.59 -11.76
CA PRO A 83 15.30 -14.50 -12.12
C PRO A 83 16.65 -14.56 -11.37
N MET A 84 16.66 -14.90 -10.09
CA MET A 84 17.91 -15.01 -9.32
C MET A 84 18.84 -16.10 -9.86
N PHE A 85 18.29 -17.24 -10.29
CA PHE A 85 19.05 -18.31 -10.92
C PHE A 85 19.69 -17.86 -12.24
N LEU A 86 18.94 -17.11 -13.06
CA LEU A 86 19.47 -16.54 -14.31
C LEU A 86 20.57 -15.51 -14.03
N LEU A 87 20.41 -14.69 -13.00
CA LEU A 87 21.44 -13.73 -12.60
C LEU A 87 22.72 -14.44 -12.11
N ALA A 88 22.58 -15.56 -11.38
CA ALA A 88 23.71 -16.35 -10.90
C ALA A 88 24.54 -16.97 -12.04
N TRP A 89 23.98 -17.07 -13.26
CA TRP A 89 24.72 -17.53 -14.44
C TRP A 89 25.85 -16.57 -14.83
N PHE A 90 25.65 -15.26 -14.67
CA PHE A 90 26.62 -14.24 -15.05
C PHE A 90 27.99 -14.39 -14.34
N PRO A 91 28.09 -14.45 -13.00
CA PRO A 91 29.37 -14.65 -12.32
C PRO A 91 30.00 -16.02 -12.64
N ILE A 92 29.18 -17.06 -12.91
CA ILE A 92 29.68 -18.38 -13.30
C ILE A 92 30.39 -18.31 -14.67
N GLN A 93 29.89 -17.51 -15.62
CA GLN A 93 30.58 -17.27 -16.89
C GLN A 93 31.91 -16.53 -16.71
N LEU A 94 31.99 -15.59 -15.75
CA LEU A 94 33.24 -14.88 -15.45
C LEU A 94 34.28 -15.80 -14.79
N LEU A 95 33.84 -16.73 -13.95
CA LEU A 95 34.67 -17.74 -13.28
C LEU A 95 35.04 -18.91 -14.19
N ASP A 96 34.56 -18.93 -15.42
CA ASP A 96 34.71 -20.05 -16.34
C ASP A 96 36.18 -20.41 -16.61
N ALA A 97 37.04 -19.41 -16.74
CA ALA A 97 38.48 -19.61 -16.92
C ALA A 97 39.15 -20.36 -15.73
N SER A 98 38.51 -20.37 -14.57
CA SER A 98 39.01 -21.03 -13.34
C SER A 98 38.38 -22.40 -13.08
N LEU A 99 37.35 -22.81 -13.85
CA LEU A 99 36.63 -24.07 -13.63
C LEU A 99 37.25 -25.20 -14.49
N PRO A 100 37.78 -26.27 -13.87
CA PRO A 100 38.59 -27.28 -14.57
C PRO A 100 37.82 -28.24 -15.48
N SER A 101 36.48 -28.14 -15.59
CA SER A 101 35.68 -29.01 -16.45
C SER A 101 34.34 -28.36 -16.86
N GLY A 102 33.81 -28.74 -18.03
CA GLY A 102 32.48 -28.29 -18.49
C GLY A 102 31.34 -28.69 -17.54
N TRP A 103 31.49 -29.81 -16.82
CA TRP A 103 30.53 -30.25 -15.80
C TRP A 103 30.55 -29.37 -14.55
N GLY A 104 31.68 -28.73 -14.25
CA GLY A 104 31.83 -27.80 -13.11
C GLY A 104 30.86 -26.63 -13.18
N ARG A 105 30.53 -26.14 -14.39
CA ARG A 105 29.56 -25.04 -14.59
C ARG A 105 28.15 -25.44 -14.18
N TYR A 106 27.69 -26.60 -14.65
CA TYR A 106 26.37 -27.11 -14.33
C TYR A 106 26.26 -27.48 -12.85
N ALA A 107 27.32 -28.03 -12.26
CA ALA A 107 27.39 -28.30 -10.82
C ALA A 107 27.34 -27.00 -10.00
N ALA A 108 28.05 -25.95 -10.41
CA ALA A 108 28.02 -24.64 -9.75
C ALA A 108 26.64 -23.98 -9.85
N MET A 109 25.97 -24.07 -11.00
CA MET A 109 24.59 -23.59 -11.17
C MET A 109 23.62 -24.34 -10.25
N ALA A 110 23.66 -25.68 -10.28
CA ALA A 110 22.79 -26.50 -9.45
C ALA A 110 23.02 -26.20 -7.97
N GLY A 111 24.28 -26.02 -7.56
CA GLY A 111 24.65 -25.58 -6.21
C GLY A 111 24.08 -24.22 -5.85
N ALA A 112 24.19 -23.22 -6.73
CA ALA A 112 23.62 -21.89 -6.51
C ALA A 112 22.09 -21.91 -6.40
N MET A 113 21.41 -22.73 -7.23
CA MET A 113 19.96 -22.90 -7.15
C MET A 113 19.53 -23.57 -5.85
N LEU A 114 20.21 -24.64 -5.46
CA LEU A 114 19.95 -25.34 -4.19
C LEU A 114 20.21 -24.43 -2.99
N LEU A 115 21.29 -23.63 -3.03
CA LEU A 115 21.58 -22.63 -2.00
C LEU A 115 20.46 -21.60 -1.92
N PHE A 116 20.00 -21.06 -3.05
CA PHE A 116 18.89 -20.10 -3.07
C PHE A 116 17.63 -20.70 -2.47
N LEU A 117 17.23 -21.91 -2.92
CA LEU A 117 16.06 -22.61 -2.40
C LEU A 117 16.18 -22.89 -0.90
N ALA A 118 17.36 -23.30 -0.43
CA ALA A 118 17.63 -23.49 0.99
C ALA A 118 17.51 -22.17 1.77
N THR A 119 18.06 -21.06 1.25
CA THR A 119 17.92 -19.75 1.90
C THR A 119 16.47 -19.25 1.91
N ALA A 120 15.72 -19.47 0.83
CA ALA A 120 14.29 -19.14 0.76
C ALA A 120 13.50 -19.95 1.79
N HIS A 121 13.78 -21.24 1.89
CA HIS A 121 13.14 -22.12 2.86
C HIS A 121 13.51 -21.77 4.32
N ILE A 122 14.77 -21.44 4.60
CA ILE A 122 15.20 -20.96 5.93
C ILE A 122 14.53 -19.62 6.24
N CYS A 123 14.48 -18.70 5.28
CA CYS A 123 13.81 -17.41 5.42
C CYS A 123 12.32 -17.62 5.73
N GLU A 124 11.65 -18.55 5.05
CA GLU A 124 10.27 -18.94 5.34
C GLU A 124 10.13 -19.54 6.75
N CYS A 125 11.02 -20.44 7.17
CA CYS A 125 10.98 -21.02 8.50
C CYS A 125 11.18 -19.96 9.60
N CYS A 126 12.09 -19.01 9.38
CA CYS A 126 12.40 -17.94 10.33
C CYS A 126 11.33 -16.84 10.36
N ASN A 127 10.73 -16.53 9.20
CA ASN A 127 9.70 -15.51 9.05
C ASN A 127 8.29 -16.09 8.99
N HIS A 128 8.11 -17.37 9.36
CA HIS A 128 6.80 -18.01 9.32
C HIS A 128 5.86 -17.12 10.13
N PRO A 129 4.85 -16.50 9.48
CA PRO A 129 4.02 -15.54 10.18
C PRO A 129 3.36 -16.28 11.34
N GLN A 130 3.69 -15.83 12.57
CA GLN A 130 3.28 -16.48 13.82
C GLN A 130 1.75 -16.47 14.01
N ARG A 131 1.06 -15.70 13.15
CA ARG A 131 -0.35 -15.81 12.84
C ARG A 131 -0.48 -15.91 11.33
N GLU A 132 -1.09 -16.98 10.83
CA GLU A 132 -1.86 -16.83 9.59
C GLU A 132 -2.79 -15.63 9.83
N LEU A 133 -2.73 -14.61 8.98
CA LEU A 133 -3.82 -13.63 8.90
C LEU A 133 -5.06 -14.39 8.40
N SER A 134 -5.62 -15.24 9.27
CA SER A 134 -6.91 -15.87 9.14
C SER A 134 -7.93 -14.75 9.10
N ASP A 135 -8.74 -14.70 8.03
CA ASP A 135 -10.20 -14.47 7.93
C ASP A 135 -10.90 -13.39 8.80
N VAL A 136 -10.17 -12.72 9.67
CA VAL A 136 -10.58 -11.69 10.61
C VAL A 136 -10.52 -10.39 9.82
N PRO A 137 -11.65 -9.81 9.41
CA PRO A 137 -11.66 -8.54 8.71
C PRO A 137 -10.90 -7.50 9.54
N TYR A 138 -10.26 -6.53 8.89
CA TYR A 138 -9.55 -5.42 9.54
C TYR A 138 -10.31 -4.83 10.73
N VAL A 139 -11.64 -4.75 10.60
CA VAL A 139 -12.61 -4.32 11.63
C VAL A 139 -12.45 -5.06 12.96
N GLU A 140 -12.21 -6.36 12.92
CA GLU A 140 -12.13 -7.21 14.10
C GLU A 140 -10.75 -7.12 14.75
N VAL A 141 -9.65 -7.07 13.98
CA VAL A 141 -8.29 -6.80 14.54
C VAL A 141 -8.20 -5.40 15.18
N ALA A 142 -8.81 -4.41 14.54
CA ALA A 142 -8.79 -3.04 15.01
C ALA A 142 -9.78 -2.78 16.16
N SER A 143 -10.81 -3.62 16.35
CA SER A 143 -11.67 -3.58 17.55
C SER A 143 -10.93 -3.95 18.84
N ILE A 144 -9.83 -4.70 18.72
CA ILE A 144 -9.05 -5.21 19.85
C ILE A 144 -7.84 -4.29 20.14
N THR A 145 -7.44 -3.44 19.19
CA THR A 145 -6.20 -2.65 19.27
C THR A 145 -6.51 -1.15 19.30
N ALA A 146 -6.53 -0.54 20.50
CA ALA A 146 -7.00 0.83 20.71
C ALA A 146 -6.19 1.93 19.97
N CYS A 147 -4.91 1.69 19.66
CA CYS A 147 -4.05 2.60 18.90
C CYS A 147 -3.12 1.79 17.97
N ASN A 148 -3.08 2.16 16.69
CA ASN A 148 -2.25 1.55 15.64
C ASN A 148 -1.63 2.70 14.82
N TYR A 149 -0.40 2.53 14.31
CA TYR A 149 0.27 3.42 13.35
C TYR A 149 -0.65 3.93 12.21
N PHE A 150 -1.63 3.13 11.78
CA PHE A 150 -2.64 3.48 10.77
C PHE A 150 -3.84 4.31 11.30
N ASN A 151 -4.18 4.22 12.59
CA ASN A 151 -5.28 4.97 13.22
C ASN A 151 -4.82 6.27 13.90
N THR A 152 -3.51 6.47 14.07
CA THR A 152 -2.96 7.67 14.73
C THR A 152 -2.54 8.69 13.68
N ASN A 153 -3.47 9.49 13.16
CA ASN A 153 -3.06 10.68 12.43
C ASN A 153 -2.49 11.69 13.44
N HIS A 154 -1.16 11.90 13.41
CA HIS A 154 -0.48 12.86 14.28
C HIS A 154 -1.09 14.27 14.20
N ALA A 155 -1.62 14.67 13.04
CA ALA A 155 -2.30 15.96 12.90
C ALA A 155 -3.64 16.02 13.66
N HIS A 156 -4.35 14.89 13.81
CA HIS A 156 -5.53 14.83 14.67
C HIS A 156 -5.13 14.89 16.14
N VAL A 157 -4.15 14.11 16.59
CA VAL A 157 -3.65 14.19 17.98
C VAL A 157 -3.27 15.63 18.36
N LEU A 158 -2.65 16.36 17.43
CA LEU A 158 -2.32 17.78 17.61
C LEU A 158 -3.57 18.69 17.58
N ARG A 159 -4.49 18.52 16.62
CA ARG A 159 -5.71 19.33 16.52
C ARG A 159 -6.62 19.16 17.73
N THR A 160 -6.60 17.99 18.37
CA THR A 160 -7.38 17.67 19.57
C THR A 160 -6.80 18.21 20.85
N LEU A 161 -5.47 18.33 20.86
CA LEU A 161 -4.75 19.00 21.92
C LEU A 161 -5.03 20.52 21.91
N HIS A 162 -5.20 21.11 20.71
CA HIS A 162 -5.43 22.55 20.55
C HIS A 162 -6.91 22.98 20.49
N PHE A 163 -7.80 22.10 20.01
CA PHE A 163 -9.24 22.36 19.90
C PHE A 163 -10.03 21.18 20.48
N PRO A 164 -10.17 21.09 21.80
CA PRO A 164 -10.97 20.05 22.45
C PRO A 164 -12.47 20.33 22.19
N SER A 165 -12.95 19.91 21.02
CA SER A 165 -14.38 19.87 20.72
C SER A 165 -15.04 18.79 21.59
N ILE A 166 -15.97 19.21 22.46
CA ILE A 166 -16.69 18.33 23.41
C ILE A 166 -17.72 17.43 22.67
N VAL A 167 -18.07 17.77 21.43
CA VAL A 167 -19.26 17.22 20.75
C VAL A 167 -18.95 16.01 19.87
N VAL A 168 -17.70 15.81 19.45
CA VAL A 168 -17.30 14.65 18.64
C VAL A 168 -15.94 14.16 19.12
N PRO A 169 -15.80 12.88 19.52
CA PRO A 169 -14.49 12.33 19.86
C PRO A 169 -13.61 12.47 18.62
N PRO A 170 -12.53 13.24 18.72
CA PRO A 170 -11.77 13.61 17.54
C PRO A 170 -10.80 12.52 17.09
N VAL A 171 -10.81 11.42 17.82
CA VAL A 171 -10.30 10.12 17.42
C VAL A 171 -11.52 9.34 16.98
N TYR A 172 -11.73 9.21 15.67
CA TYR A 172 -12.61 8.17 15.16
C TYR A 172 -11.91 6.84 15.47
N PRO A 173 -12.47 5.98 16.35
CA PRO A 173 -11.77 4.77 16.78
C PRO A 173 -11.48 3.83 15.61
N HIS A 174 -12.18 3.99 14.48
CA HIS A 174 -11.98 3.16 13.32
C HIS A 174 -12.64 3.74 12.07
N LEU A 175 -11.89 3.85 10.97
CA LEU A 175 -12.48 3.98 9.65
C LEU A 175 -11.73 3.07 8.66
N PRO A 176 -12.37 2.03 8.11
CA PRO A 176 -11.72 1.14 7.15
C PRO A 176 -11.38 1.90 5.86
N GLY A 177 -10.19 1.64 5.29
CA GLY A 177 -9.81 2.16 3.97
C GLY A 177 -9.15 3.54 3.96
N LYS A 178 -8.82 4.04 2.76
CA LYS A 178 -8.22 5.38 2.56
C LYS A 178 -9.22 6.53 2.65
N GLU A 179 -10.48 6.24 2.97
CA GLU A 179 -11.58 7.19 2.98
C GLU A 179 -11.30 8.40 3.89
N TYR A 180 -10.65 8.14 5.03
CA TYR A 180 -10.14 9.15 5.95
C TYR A 180 -9.03 10.03 5.33
N LEU A 181 -8.14 9.47 4.51
CA LEU A 181 -7.07 10.23 3.83
C LEU A 181 -7.60 11.05 2.64
N HIS A 182 -8.75 10.66 2.06
CA HIS A 182 -9.29 11.24 0.84
C HIS A 182 -10.38 12.29 1.10
N GLY A 183 -10.62 12.68 2.36
CA GLY A 183 -11.49 13.81 2.69
C GLY A 183 -12.99 13.57 2.45
N GLY A 184 -13.40 12.42 1.90
CA GLY A 184 -14.77 12.18 1.47
C GLY A 184 -15.80 12.25 2.60
N GLN A 185 -15.44 11.73 3.77
CA GLN A 185 -16.30 11.86 4.95
C GLN A 185 -16.13 13.19 5.69
N PHE A 186 -15.07 13.95 5.43
CA PHE A 186 -14.88 15.25 6.07
C PHE A 186 -15.77 16.31 5.42
N ALA A 187 -15.95 16.27 4.09
CA ALA A 187 -16.89 17.16 3.41
C ALA A 187 -18.35 16.90 3.85
N ASP A 188 -18.76 15.63 3.86
CA ASP A 188 -20.11 15.25 4.30
C ASP A 188 -20.32 15.49 5.82
N HIS A 189 -19.26 15.40 6.62
CA HIS A 189 -19.33 15.65 8.06
C HIS A 189 -19.32 17.15 8.40
N ASP A 190 -18.49 17.98 7.76
CA ASP A 190 -18.51 19.43 7.92
C ASP A 190 -19.90 19.98 7.56
N ASP A 191 -20.54 19.48 6.50
CA ASP A 191 -21.91 19.89 6.15
C ASP A 191 -22.93 19.46 7.21
N SER A 192 -22.82 18.23 7.74
CA SER A 192 -23.74 17.75 8.80
C SER A 192 -23.55 18.47 10.14
N VAL A 193 -22.31 18.84 10.47
CA VAL A 193 -21.95 19.58 11.69
C VAL A 193 -22.36 21.03 11.53
N HIS A 194 -22.08 21.68 10.40
CA HIS A 194 -22.57 23.02 10.10
C HIS A 194 -24.09 23.09 10.11
N LEU A 195 -24.78 22.11 9.52
CA LEU A 195 -26.24 22.05 9.58
C LEU A 195 -26.73 21.96 11.02
N ARG A 196 -26.10 21.11 11.84
CA ARG A 196 -26.49 20.92 13.26
C ARG A 196 -26.17 22.14 14.12
N GLU A 197 -25.03 22.79 13.89
CA GLU A 197 -24.67 24.06 14.53
C GLU A 197 -25.63 25.19 14.12
N THR A 198 -25.98 25.27 12.83
CA THR A 198 -26.95 26.24 12.31
C THR A 198 -28.34 26.01 12.92
N LEU A 199 -28.78 24.75 13.01
CA LEU A 199 -30.03 24.39 13.66
C LEU A 199 -30.00 24.64 15.18
N MET A 200 -28.86 24.43 15.84
CA MET A 200 -28.70 24.78 17.26
C MET A 200 -28.71 26.28 17.49
N LEU A 201 -28.09 27.07 16.60
CA LEU A 201 -28.15 28.53 16.65
C LEU A 201 -29.59 29.00 16.44
N LEU A 202 -30.28 28.49 15.42
CA LEU A 202 -31.70 28.75 15.20
C LEU A 202 -32.57 28.35 16.41
N ALA A 203 -32.28 27.24 17.07
CA ALA A 203 -33.03 26.79 18.24
C ALA A 203 -32.70 27.59 19.52
N LYS A 204 -31.50 28.14 19.64
CA LYS A 204 -31.06 28.96 20.79
C LYS A 204 -31.51 30.42 20.66
N SER A 205 -31.66 30.92 19.45
CA SER A 205 -32.23 32.24 19.17
C SER A 205 -33.42 32.10 18.21
N PRO A 206 -34.50 31.42 18.61
CA PRO A 206 -35.60 31.16 17.70
C PRO A 206 -36.33 32.45 17.33
N PHE A 207 -36.32 33.48 18.20
CA PHE A 207 -37.15 34.67 18.03
C PHE A 207 -36.63 35.94 18.74
N SER A 208 -35.34 36.11 19.01
CA SER A 208 -34.89 37.37 19.66
C SER A 208 -35.12 38.62 18.80
N GLU A 209 -35.26 38.46 17.47
CA GLU A 209 -35.65 39.54 16.57
C GLU A 209 -37.18 39.65 16.36
N LEU A 210 -37.97 38.62 16.72
CA LEU A 210 -39.42 38.66 16.60
C LEU A 210 -40.08 39.34 17.80
N ASP A 211 -39.48 39.27 18.98
CA ASP A 211 -39.87 40.08 20.14
C ASP A 211 -39.52 41.58 19.97
N ALA A 212 -38.67 41.92 19.00
CA ALA A 212 -38.36 43.31 18.63
C ALA A 212 -39.34 43.89 17.58
N LEU A 213 -40.10 43.06 16.87
CA LEU A 213 -41.29 43.50 16.14
C LEU A 213 -42.43 43.62 17.15
N GLY A 214 -42.54 44.80 17.76
CA GLY A 214 -43.59 45.13 18.71
C GLY A 214 -44.99 44.67 18.27
N ASN A 215 -45.79 44.31 19.26
CA ASN A 215 -47.13 43.78 19.09
C ASN A 215 -47.94 44.70 18.15
N PRO A 216 -48.48 44.21 17.01
CA PRO A 216 -49.22 45.05 16.05
C PRO A 216 -50.52 45.66 16.61
N GLN A 217 -50.88 45.32 17.85
CA GLN A 217 -51.99 45.91 18.59
C GLN A 217 -51.63 47.21 19.33
N ASP A 218 -50.35 47.56 19.44
CA ASP A 218 -49.89 48.82 20.05
C ASP A 218 -49.86 49.99 19.04
N LEU A 219 -50.37 49.79 17.83
CA LEU A 219 -50.39 50.75 16.70
C LEU A 219 -51.78 51.33 16.39
N THR A 220 -52.74 51.28 17.32
CA THR A 220 -54.05 51.95 17.19
C THR A 220 -54.31 52.93 18.32
#